data_AF-A0A1Y5U0E5-F1
#
_entry.id   AF-A0A1Y5U0E5-F1
#
_cell.length_a   1.000
_cell.length_b   1.000
_cell.length_c   1.000
_cell.angle_alpha   90.00
_cell.angle_beta   90.00
_cell.angle_gamma   90.00
#
_symmetry.space_group_name_H-M   'P 1'
#
loop_
_entity.id
_entity.type
_entity.pdbx_description
1 polymer ?
#
loop_
_entity_poly.entity_id
_entity_poly.type
_entity_poly.pdbx_seq_one_letter_code
_entity_poly.pdbx_strand_id
1 'polypeptide(L)'
;MNLLVLLLRLPWWSYFGLAALVVWAGSNLQDHGRADAALAEAALASPPPTPTNMSAGTIAVPRELNEVALRAQIVVDQNTELVTRTNGIPTARRAMFVLVAPEAVRMPDRARGFFVVPWNQRQETLDWMTERMVGMGALGPIVKLEGLLDTSSAGISHVRDVMSERGHPVASNPFFLEPFLDGREAGLAQAQRQSASAGAMSWVFAGLIALFGIIKRVFTVLMRREEGRGDPGLATAAGPIHAAPQQAPVMSQNIAPGSPIDRIRARQAGYAAGSGAQAPGGSGMSRHAPQTRSEPDDPFSSGPIASGGRLWHRPRRTTTN
;
A
#
# COMPACT_ATOMS: atom_id res chain seq x y z
N MET A 1 17.30 -11.10 -15.95
CA MET A 1 16.92 -11.46 -17.34
C MET A 1 15.44 -11.11 -17.51
N ASN A 2 15.09 -10.20 -18.43
CA ASN A 2 13.75 -9.58 -18.48
C ASN A 2 12.65 -10.59 -18.85
N LEU A 3 11.60 -10.66 -18.03
CA LEU A 3 10.41 -11.52 -18.21
C LEU A 3 9.71 -11.29 -19.57
N LEU A 4 9.79 -10.04 -20.06
CA LEU A 4 9.35 -9.64 -21.40
C LEU A 4 10.04 -10.40 -22.54
N VAL A 5 11.36 -10.66 -22.43
CA VAL A 5 12.11 -11.36 -23.47
C VAL A 5 11.74 -12.85 -23.50
N LEU A 6 11.45 -13.43 -22.34
CA LEU A 6 10.95 -14.80 -22.25
C LEU A 6 9.57 -14.92 -22.93
N LEU A 7 8.66 -13.97 -22.64
CA LEU A 7 7.33 -13.88 -23.24
C LEU A 7 7.36 -13.78 -24.77
N LEU A 8 8.38 -13.13 -25.35
CA LEU A 8 8.54 -13.03 -26.81
C LEU A 8 9.07 -14.32 -27.45
N ARG A 9 9.76 -15.19 -26.71
CA ARG A 9 10.41 -16.41 -27.24
C ARG A 9 9.51 -17.65 -27.23
N LEU A 10 8.37 -17.60 -26.54
CA LEU A 10 7.43 -18.73 -26.43
C LEU A 10 6.74 -19.09 -27.76
N PRO A 11 6.45 -20.37 -28.03
CA PRO A 11 5.61 -20.77 -29.15
C PRO A 11 4.21 -20.15 -29.11
N TRP A 12 3.59 -19.95 -30.28
CA TRP A 12 2.27 -19.29 -30.37
C TRP A 12 1.15 -20.04 -29.62
N TRP A 13 1.25 -21.37 -29.48
CA TRP A 13 0.27 -22.17 -28.76
C TRP A 13 0.34 -21.96 -27.25
N SER A 14 1.50 -21.57 -26.70
CA SER A 14 1.69 -21.37 -25.27
C SER A 14 0.85 -20.20 -24.74
N TYR A 15 0.59 -19.19 -25.57
CA TYR A 15 -0.30 -18.08 -25.20
C TYR A 15 -1.74 -18.53 -24.99
N PHE A 16 -2.22 -19.56 -25.69
CA PHE A 16 -3.55 -20.12 -25.46
C PHE A 16 -3.64 -20.83 -24.11
N GLY A 17 -2.61 -21.61 -23.74
CA GLY A 17 -2.53 -22.21 -22.40
C GLY A 17 -2.48 -21.14 -21.29
N LEU A 18 -1.73 -20.06 -21.52
CA LEU A 18 -1.63 -18.94 -20.58
C LEU A 18 -2.96 -18.18 -20.49
N ALA A 19 -3.65 -17.97 -21.60
CA ALA A 19 -5.00 -17.39 -21.60
C ALA A 19 -6.00 -18.27 -20.85
N ALA A 20 -5.99 -19.60 -21.05
CA ALA A 20 -6.84 -20.52 -20.31
C ALA A 20 -6.55 -20.49 -18.80
N LEU A 21 -5.28 -20.39 -18.40
CA LEU A 21 -4.88 -20.23 -17.00
C LEU A 21 -5.40 -18.90 -16.42
N VAL A 22 -5.32 -17.80 -17.16
CA VAL A 22 -5.84 -16.50 -16.72
C VAL A 22 -7.36 -16.50 -16.62
N VAL A 23 -8.06 -17.13 -17.56
CA VAL A 23 -9.53 -17.32 -17.47
C VAL A 23 -9.90 -18.16 -16.27
N TRP A 24 -9.20 -19.28 -16.03
CA TRP A 24 -9.45 -20.13 -14.87
C TRP A 24 -9.18 -19.41 -13.54
N ALA A 25 -8.08 -18.68 -13.44
CA ALA A 25 -7.81 -17.85 -12.26
C ALA A 25 -8.90 -16.76 -12.10
N GLY A 26 -9.27 -16.11 -13.20
CA GLY A 26 -10.32 -15.09 -13.25
C GLY A 26 -11.70 -15.61 -12.81
N SER A 27 -12.08 -16.81 -13.25
CA SER A 27 -13.36 -17.42 -12.86
C SER A 27 -13.39 -17.77 -11.37
N ASN A 28 -12.29 -18.31 -10.82
CA ASN A 28 -12.20 -18.57 -9.38
C ASN A 28 -12.32 -17.26 -8.57
N LEU A 29 -11.64 -16.19 -9.00
CA LEU A 29 -11.79 -14.86 -8.36
C LEU A 29 -13.23 -14.34 -8.48
N GLN A 30 -13.88 -14.54 -9.62
CA GLN A 30 -15.26 -14.10 -9.85
C GLN A 30 -16.25 -14.88 -8.98
N ASP A 31 -16.04 -16.18 -8.78
CA ASP A 31 -16.89 -17.01 -7.90
C ASP A 31 -16.74 -16.60 -6.44
N HIS A 32 -15.52 -16.28 -5.98
CA HIS A 32 -15.33 -15.66 -4.68
C HIS A 32 -16.07 -14.32 -4.57
N GLY A 33 -16.00 -13.46 -5.59
CA GLY A 33 -16.73 -12.19 -5.56
C GLY A 33 -18.25 -12.31 -5.60
N ARG A 34 -18.79 -13.37 -6.22
CA ARG A 34 -20.22 -13.69 -6.13
C ARG A 34 -20.62 -14.16 -4.73
N ALA A 35 -19.76 -14.93 -4.07
CA ALA A 35 -19.99 -15.33 -2.68
C ALA A 35 -19.96 -14.10 -1.76
N ASP A 36 -18.98 -13.22 -1.91
CA ASP A 36 -18.88 -11.97 -1.14
C ASP A 36 -20.11 -11.07 -1.38
N ALA A 37 -20.57 -10.98 -2.64
CA ALA A 37 -21.79 -10.26 -3.01
C ALA A 37 -23.04 -10.83 -2.31
N ALA A 38 -23.22 -12.15 -2.36
CA ALA A 38 -24.35 -12.81 -1.72
C ALA A 38 -24.30 -12.64 -0.19
N LEU A 39 -23.11 -12.68 0.40
CA LEU A 39 -22.90 -12.39 1.81
C LEU A 39 -23.25 -10.93 2.12
N ALA A 40 -22.89 -9.98 1.25
CA ALA A 40 -23.18 -8.55 1.45
C ALA A 40 -24.70 -8.29 1.41
N GLU A 41 -25.40 -8.92 0.49
CA GLU A 41 -26.86 -8.88 0.42
C GLU A 41 -27.51 -9.51 1.66
N ALA A 42 -26.99 -10.66 2.14
CA ALA A 42 -27.47 -11.30 3.36
C ALA A 42 -27.19 -10.45 4.62
N ALA A 43 -26.04 -9.78 4.68
CA ALA A 43 -25.69 -8.86 5.74
C ALA A 43 -26.65 -7.65 5.73
N LEU A 44 -26.93 -7.06 4.56
CA LEU A 44 -27.89 -5.96 4.43
C LEU A 44 -29.29 -6.33 4.91
N ALA A 45 -29.74 -7.57 4.66
CA ALA A 45 -31.02 -8.07 5.14
C ALA A 45 -31.05 -8.32 6.66
N SER A 46 -29.87 -8.47 7.29
CA SER A 46 -29.72 -8.71 8.72
C SER A 46 -29.58 -7.40 9.51
N PRO A 47 -30.03 -7.33 10.77
CA PRO A 47 -29.82 -6.15 11.60
C PRO A 47 -28.31 -5.89 11.82
N PRO A 48 -27.89 -4.61 11.99
CA PRO A 48 -26.50 -4.27 12.25
C PRO A 48 -25.93 -4.99 13.49
N PRO A 49 -24.63 -5.35 13.49
CA PRO A 49 -23.99 -5.99 14.63
C PRO A 49 -24.12 -5.17 15.92
N THR A 50 -24.26 -5.85 17.06
CA THR A 50 -24.31 -5.18 18.36
C THR A 50 -22.93 -4.59 18.71
N PRO A 51 -22.86 -3.32 19.18
CA PRO A 51 -21.57 -2.70 19.49
C PRO A 51 -20.83 -3.48 20.57
N THR A 52 -19.64 -3.95 20.23
CA THR A 52 -18.76 -4.69 21.15
C THR A 52 -17.60 -3.77 21.55
N ASN A 53 -17.26 -3.75 22.84
CA ASN A 53 -16.09 -3.00 23.29
C ASN A 53 -14.83 -3.67 22.73
N MET A 54 -13.89 -2.84 22.28
CA MET A 54 -12.56 -3.29 21.90
C MET A 54 -11.80 -3.72 23.16
N SER A 55 -12.08 -4.91 23.69
CA SER A 55 -11.27 -5.46 24.78
C SER A 55 -9.89 -5.87 24.26
N ALA A 56 -8.90 -5.98 25.16
CA ALA A 56 -7.56 -6.47 24.80
C ALA A 56 -7.56 -7.90 24.21
N GLY A 57 -8.68 -8.62 24.28
CA GLY A 57 -8.88 -9.97 23.74
C GLY A 57 -9.27 -10.02 22.26
N THR A 58 -9.40 -11.22 21.71
CA THR A 58 -9.80 -11.46 20.31
C THR A 58 -11.17 -10.84 20.03
N ILE A 59 -11.28 -9.99 19.02
CA ILE A 59 -12.59 -9.55 18.52
C ILE A 59 -13.27 -10.80 17.95
N ALA A 60 -14.38 -11.20 18.55
CA ALA A 60 -15.20 -12.30 18.02
C ALA A 60 -15.93 -11.75 16.79
N VAL A 61 -15.39 -12.06 15.61
CA VAL A 61 -15.97 -11.61 14.35
C VAL A 61 -16.81 -12.73 13.77
N PRO A 62 -18.11 -12.52 13.50
CA PRO A 62 -18.90 -13.44 12.69
C PRO A 62 -18.22 -13.60 11.32
N ARG A 63 -17.93 -14.85 10.94
CA ARG A 63 -17.08 -15.19 9.77
C ARG A 63 -17.62 -14.71 8.42
N GLU A 64 -18.87 -14.28 8.34
CA GLU A 64 -19.58 -14.15 7.07
C GLU A 64 -19.21 -12.87 6.30
N LEU A 65 -18.85 -11.78 6.96
CA LEU A 65 -18.40 -10.56 6.24
C LEU A 65 -17.39 -9.70 6.97
N ASN A 66 -16.89 -10.19 8.11
CA ASN A 66 -16.06 -9.41 9.00
C ASN A 66 -16.66 -8.05 9.42
N GLU A 67 -17.98 -7.89 9.29
CA GLU A 67 -18.70 -6.69 9.72
C GLU A 67 -18.68 -6.59 11.24
N VAL A 68 -18.32 -5.43 11.76
CA VAL A 68 -18.28 -5.17 13.20
C VAL A 68 -18.81 -3.80 13.56
N ALA A 69 -19.42 -3.74 14.74
CA ALA A 69 -19.66 -2.50 15.46
C ALA A 69 -18.75 -2.52 16.69
N LEU A 70 -17.80 -1.58 16.76
CA LEU A 70 -16.79 -1.48 17.79
C LEU A 70 -16.95 -0.19 18.57
N ARG A 71 -16.86 -0.26 19.90
CA ARG A 71 -16.60 0.92 20.73
C ARG A 71 -15.12 0.96 21.06
N ALA A 72 -14.44 2.01 20.61
CA ALA A 72 -13.00 2.18 20.79
C ALA A 72 -12.69 3.64 21.14
N GLN A 73 -11.56 3.83 21.80
CA GLN A 73 -10.98 5.14 22.02
C GLN A 73 -9.91 5.42 20.97
N ILE A 74 -9.90 6.64 20.44
CA ILE A 74 -8.87 7.09 19.50
C ILE A 74 -7.77 7.80 20.28
N VAL A 75 -6.53 7.38 20.06
CA VAL A 75 -5.36 8.00 20.68
C VAL A 75 -4.89 9.18 19.83
N VAL A 76 -5.33 10.39 20.20
CA VAL A 76 -5.14 11.60 19.38
C VAL A 76 -3.66 11.90 19.13
N ASP A 77 -2.82 11.68 20.14
CA ASP A 77 -1.37 11.91 20.07
C ASP A 77 -0.66 10.98 19.08
N GLN A 78 -1.31 9.88 18.68
CA GLN A 78 -0.76 8.89 17.76
C GLN A 78 -1.30 9.01 16.33
N ASN A 79 -2.14 10.02 16.07
CA ASN A 79 -2.63 10.28 14.72
C ASN A 79 -1.48 10.71 13.81
N THR A 80 -1.29 10.00 12.69
CA THR A 80 -0.09 10.14 11.87
C THR A 80 -0.41 10.13 10.38
N GLU A 81 0.32 10.91 9.60
CA GLU A 81 0.36 10.78 8.14
C GLU A 81 1.31 9.64 7.75
N LEU A 82 0.78 8.63 7.07
CA LEU A 82 1.56 7.58 6.41
C LEU A 82 1.87 8.04 4.98
N VAL A 83 3.15 8.13 4.63
CA VAL A 83 3.61 8.59 3.31
C VAL A 83 4.39 7.49 2.62
N THR A 84 3.73 6.74 1.75
CA THR A 84 4.41 5.73 0.92
C THR A 84 5.25 6.44 -0.14
N ARG A 85 6.53 6.05 -0.25
CA ARG A 85 7.46 6.57 -1.24
C ARG A 85 7.94 5.47 -2.17
N THR A 86 7.98 5.76 -3.47
CA THR A 86 8.59 4.91 -4.48
C THR A 86 9.73 5.69 -5.12
N ASN A 87 10.96 5.19 -5.00
CA ASN A 87 12.18 5.89 -5.45
C ASN A 87 12.30 7.32 -4.88
N GLY A 88 11.95 7.49 -3.59
CA GLY A 88 11.98 8.79 -2.91
C GLY A 88 10.80 9.72 -3.21
N ILE A 89 9.98 9.41 -4.22
CA ILE A 89 8.81 10.22 -4.60
C ILE A 89 7.59 9.74 -3.80
N PRO A 90 6.85 10.62 -3.11
CA PRO A 90 5.63 10.23 -2.41
C PRO A 90 4.55 9.79 -3.42
N THR A 91 4.12 8.53 -3.33
CA THR A 91 3.12 7.93 -4.22
C THR A 91 1.75 7.80 -3.58
N ALA A 92 1.68 7.70 -2.25
CA ALA A 92 0.42 7.68 -1.52
C ALA A 92 0.56 8.36 -0.15
N ARG A 93 -0.50 9.06 0.25
CA ARG A 93 -0.64 9.66 1.58
C ARG A 93 -1.92 9.15 2.23
N ARG A 94 -1.81 8.69 3.49
CA ARG A 94 -2.93 8.16 4.26
C ARG A 94 -2.89 8.73 5.67
N ALA A 95 -4.04 8.99 6.28
CA ALA A 95 -4.13 9.29 7.70
C ALA A 95 -4.34 7.99 8.47
N MET A 96 -3.56 7.78 9.53
CA MET A 96 -3.68 6.66 10.45
C MET A 96 -4.18 7.15 11.80
N PHE A 97 -5.20 6.46 12.31
CA PHE A 97 -5.76 6.60 13.64
C PHE A 97 -5.52 5.31 14.41
N VAL A 98 -5.11 5.44 15.66
CA VAL A 98 -4.83 4.29 16.53
C VAL A 98 -6.01 4.06 17.45
N LEU A 99 -6.54 2.84 17.42
CA LEU A 99 -7.69 2.41 18.21
C LEU A 99 -7.24 1.63 19.43
N VAL A 100 -7.76 1.99 20.60
CA VAL A 100 -7.54 1.29 21.86
C VAL A 100 -8.85 1.02 22.58
N ALA A 101 -8.80 0.19 23.62
CA ALA A 101 -9.98 -0.12 24.44
C ALA A 101 -10.61 1.16 25.01
N PRO A 102 -11.95 1.25 25.11
CA PRO A 102 -12.61 2.46 25.60
C PRO A 102 -12.25 2.81 27.06
N GLU A 103 -11.84 1.82 27.85
CA GLU A 103 -11.36 1.96 29.23
C GLU A 103 -9.84 2.14 29.36
N ALA A 104 -9.09 2.25 28.25
CA ALA A 104 -7.65 2.38 28.28
C ALA A 104 -7.21 3.73 28.89
N VAL A 105 -6.48 3.67 30.01
CA VAL A 105 -5.93 4.86 30.66
C VAL A 105 -4.56 5.25 30.08
N ARG A 106 -3.86 4.30 29.48
CA ARG A 106 -2.54 4.46 28.86
C ARG A 106 -2.45 3.67 27.56
N MET A 107 -1.60 4.13 26.65
CA MET A 107 -1.31 3.41 25.41
C MET A 107 -0.81 2.00 25.74
N PRO A 108 -1.33 0.92 25.11
CA PRO A 108 -0.84 -0.42 25.33
C PRO A 108 0.59 -0.58 24.81
N ASP A 109 1.36 -1.48 25.43
CA ASP A 109 2.73 -1.83 25.01
C ASP A 109 2.77 -2.30 23.54
N ARG A 110 1.67 -2.90 23.06
CA ARG A 110 1.49 -3.29 21.67
C ARG A 110 0.17 -2.83 21.10
N ALA A 111 0.22 -2.00 20.07
CA ALA A 111 -0.95 -1.48 19.38
C ALA A 111 -1.58 -2.54 18.47
N ARG A 112 -2.91 -2.66 18.48
CA ARG A 112 -3.61 -3.73 17.74
C ARG A 112 -4.63 -3.23 16.72
N GLY A 113 -5.43 -2.24 17.07
CA GLY A 113 -6.47 -1.71 16.20
C GLY A 113 -6.00 -0.45 15.49
N PHE A 114 -6.20 -0.41 14.19
CA PHE A 114 -5.85 0.73 13.36
C PHE A 114 -7.01 1.09 12.46
N PHE A 115 -7.09 2.36 12.13
CA PHE A 115 -8.02 2.88 11.17
C PHE A 115 -7.22 3.77 10.20
N VAL A 116 -7.26 3.45 8.90
CA VAL A 116 -6.42 4.12 7.90
C VAL A 116 -7.30 4.60 6.75
N VAL A 117 -7.24 5.90 6.46
CA VAL A 117 -7.99 6.52 5.35
C VAL A 117 -7.07 7.23 4.36
N PRO A 118 -7.48 7.38 3.10
CA PRO A 118 -6.87 8.32 2.18
C PRO A 118 -6.73 9.73 2.79
N TRP A 119 -5.61 10.40 2.54
CA TRP A 119 -5.35 11.73 3.15
C TRP A 119 -6.42 12.77 2.79
N ASN A 120 -6.97 12.71 1.58
CA ASN A 120 -8.05 13.60 1.13
C ASN A 120 -9.38 13.38 1.86
N GLN A 121 -9.60 12.20 2.48
CA GLN A 121 -10.79 11.88 3.27
C GLN A 121 -10.58 12.14 4.77
N ARG A 122 -9.39 12.63 5.18
CA ARG A 122 -9.07 12.84 6.60
C ARG A 122 -10.07 13.78 7.28
N GLN A 123 -10.44 14.88 6.65
CA GLN A 123 -11.34 15.86 7.28
C GLN A 123 -12.75 15.31 7.45
N GLU A 124 -13.32 14.76 6.38
CA GLU A 124 -14.61 14.06 6.40
C GLU A 124 -14.65 12.96 7.47
N THR A 125 -13.55 12.21 7.58
CA THR A 125 -13.39 11.19 8.62
C THR A 125 -13.40 11.78 10.03
N LEU A 126 -12.74 12.92 10.27
CA LEU A 126 -12.75 13.60 11.57
C LEU A 126 -14.15 14.10 11.92
N ASP A 127 -14.87 14.66 10.95
CA ASP A 127 -16.23 15.14 11.13
C ASP A 127 -17.17 13.95 11.45
N TRP A 128 -17.07 12.87 10.68
CA TRP A 128 -17.79 11.60 10.89
C TRP A 128 -17.52 10.98 12.27
N MET A 129 -16.26 11.03 12.76
CA MET A 129 -15.90 10.53 14.10
C MET A 129 -16.49 11.42 15.20
N THR A 130 -16.57 12.73 14.98
CA THR A 130 -17.13 13.69 15.94
C THR A 130 -18.63 13.43 16.15
N GLU A 131 -19.37 13.15 15.07
CA GLU A 131 -20.79 12.79 15.14
C GLU A 131 -21.04 11.47 15.88
N ARG A 132 -20.08 10.54 15.86
CA ARG A 132 -20.16 9.21 16.48
C ARG A 132 -19.47 9.14 17.85
N MET A 133 -19.07 10.28 18.39
CA MET A 133 -18.47 10.35 19.71
C MET A 133 -19.52 10.05 20.78
N VAL A 134 -19.21 9.04 21.61
CA VAL A 134 -20.07 8.62 22.73
C VAL A 134 -19.53 9.09 24.09
N GLY A 135 -18.34 9.67 24.12
CA GLY A 135 -17.74 10.23 25.33
C GLY A 135 -16.26 10.56 25.16
N MET A 136 -15.64 10.98 26.25
CA MET A 136 -14.20 11.22 26.35
C MET A 136 -13.59 10.24 27.34
N GLY A 137 -12.47 9.62 26.97
CA GLY A 137 -11.67 8.82 27.90
C GLY A 137 -10.30 9.46 28.13
N ALA A 138 -9.39 8.73 28.77
CA ALA A 138 -8.08 9.25 29.18
C ALA A 138 -7.14 9.64 28.02
N LEU A 139 -7.19 8.94 26.89
CA LEU A 139 -6.30 9.12 25.74
C LEU A 139 -6.91 9.90 24.58
N GLY A 140 -8.21 10.21 24.65
CA GLY A 140 -8.95 10.84 23.55
C GLY A 140 -10.43 10.45 23.49
N PRO A 141 -11.12 10.79 22.39
CA PRO A 141 -12.55 10.53 22.24
C PRO A 141 -12.85 9.04 22.13
N ILE A 142 -13.94 8.63 22.75
CA ILE A 142 -14.53 7.30 22.62
C ILE A 142 -15.57 7.39 21.52
N VAL A 143 -15.40 6.59 20.48
CA VAL A 143 -16.23 6.60 19.28
C VAL A 143 -16.89 5.25 19.08
N LYS A 144 -18.11 5.27 18.55
CA LYS A 144 -18.77 4.07 18.02
C LYS A 144 -18.42 3.96 16.54
N LEU A 145 -17.67 2.93 16.19
CA LEU A 145 -17.20 2.66 14.84
C LEU A 145 -17.95 1.47 14.26
N GLU A 146 -18.45 1.60 13.04
CA GLU A 146 -19.07 0.52 12.30
C GLU A 146 -18.32 0.36 10.98
N GLY A 147 -18.01 -0.86 10.59
CA GLY A 147 -17.19 -1.11 9.41
C GLY A 147 -16.84 -2.57 9.19
N LEU A 148 -15.91 -2.78 8.27
CA LEU A 148 -15.34 -4.09 7.95
C LEU A 148 -13.98 -4.24 8.61
N LEU A 149 -13.73 -5.39 9.23
CA LEU A 149 -12.39 -5.73 9.67
C LEU A 149 -11.58 -6.29 8.50
N ASP A 150 -10.53 -5.56 8.17
CA ASP A 150 -9.47 -6.05 7.32
C ASP A 150 -8.32 -6.59 8.18
N THR A 151 -8.02 -7.87 7.98
CA THR A 151 -6.84 -8.54 8.58
C THR A 151 -5.76 -8.78 7.53
N SER A 152 -5.95 -8.29 6.30
CA SER A 152 -5.01 -8.41 5.21
C SER A 152 -3.70 -7.71 5.53
N SER A 153 -2.61 -8.24 4.97
CA SER A 153 -1.26 -7.71 5.20
C SER A 153 -0.97 -6.43 4.43
N ALA A 154 -1.91 -5.94 3.60
CA ALA A 154 -1.68 -4.83 2.68
C ALA A 154 -1.56 -3.50 3.43
N GLY A 155 -0.33 -3.06 3.68
CA GLY A 155 -0.03 -1.80 4.39
C GLY A 155 0.37 -1.99 5.87
N ILE A 156 0.36 -3.23 6.37
CA ILE A 156 0.80 -3.55 7.75
C ILE A 156 2.26 -3.16 7.97
N SER A 157 3.14 -3.35 6.97
CA SER A 157 4.56 -3.03 7.09
C SER A 157 4.77 -1.56 7.44
N HIS A 158 4.11 -0.65 6.72
CA HIS A 158 4.24 0.79 6.96
C HIS A 158 3.76 1.17 8.36
N VAL A 159 2.60 0.63 8.78
CA VAL A 159 2.07 0.88 10.12
C VAL A 159 2.99 0.32 11.19
N ARG A 160 3.57 -0.87 10.97
CA ARG A 160 4.54 -1.49 11.88
C ARG A 160 5.79 -0.64 12.05
N ASP A 161 6.34 -0.13 10.96
CA ASP A 161 7.55 0.70 10.99
C ASP A 161 7.29 2.00 11.75
N VAL A 162 6.24 2.75 11.38
CA VAL A 162 5.87 4.02 12.01
C VAL A 162 5.56 3.86 13.50
N MET A 163 4.82 2.81 13.88
CA MET A 163 4.46 2.56 15.27
C MET A 163 5.66 2.08 16.10
N SER A 164 6.58 1.32 15.51
CA SER A 164 7.82 0.91 16.17
C SER A 164 8.74 2.10 16.42
N GLU A 165 8.87 3.02 15.46
CA GLU A 165 9.64 4.27 15.62
C GLU A 165 9.10 5.15 16.77
N ARG A 166 7.80 5.05 17.04
CA ARG A 166 7.12 5.78 18.13
C ARG A 166 7.11 5.03 19.47
N GLY A 167 7.80 3.89 19.59
CA GLY A 167 7.89 3.13 20.82
C GLY A 167 6.66 2.27 21.15
N HIS A 168 5.73 2.09 20.21
CA HIS A 168 4.50 1.32 20.39
C HIS A 168 4.40 0.22 19.33
N PRO A 169 5.22 -0.85 19.40
CA PRO A 169 5.27 -1.87 18.37
C PRO A 169 3.89 -2.50 18.12
N VAL A 170 3.60 -2.84 16.86
CA VAL A 170 2.32 -3.47 16.48
C VAL A 170 2.23 -4.90 17.02
N ALA A 171 1.06 -5.29 17.51
CA ALA A 171 0.75 -6.65 17.97
C ALA A 171 0.99 -7.71 16.89
N SER A 172 1.00 -9.00 17.26
CA SER A 172 1.15 -10.11 16.31
C SER A 172 -0.11 -10.33 15.45
N ASN A 173 -1.27 -9.92 15.96
CA ASN A 173 -2.58 -10.04 15.32
C ASN A 173 -3.27 -8.66 15.20
N PRO A 174 -2.66 -7.70 14.48
CA PRO A 174 -3.29 -6.42 14.26
C PRO A 174 -4.53 -6.57 13.38
N PHE A 175 -5.44 -5.60 13.49
CA PHE A 175 -6.58 -5.49 12.61
C PHE A 175 -6.74 -4.05 12.16
N PHE A 176 -7.30 -3.89 10.97
CA PHE A 176 -7.64 -2.62 10.36
C PHE A 176 -9.14 -2.54 10.27
N LEU A 177 -9.70 -1.41 10.67
CA LEU A 177 -11.12 -1.14 10.48
C LEU A 177 -11.28 -0.24 9.27
N GLU A 178 -12.06 -0.67 8.28
CA GLU A 178 -12.56 0.16 7.19
C GLU A 178 -13.97 0.62 7.56
N PRO A 179 -14.14 1.86 8.07
CA PRO A 179 -15.44 2.31 8.55
C PRO A 179 -16.38 2.65 7.40
N PHE A 180 -17.66 2.56 7.72
CA PHE A 180 -18.75 2.96 6.85
C PHE A 180 -18.97 4.48 6.93
N LEU A 181 -18.09 5.24 6.27
CA LEU A 181 -18.17 6.70 6.21
C LEU A 181 -19.52 7.15 5.61
N ASP A 182 -19.90 6.57 4.48
CA ASP A 182 -21.16 6.83 3.77
C ASP A 182 -22.34 5.96 4.24
N GLY A 183 -22.20 5.31 5.40
CA GLY A 183 -23.19 4.37 5.93
C GLY A 183 -23.01 2.94 5.45
N ARG A 184 -23.72 2.03 6.14
CA ARG A 184 -23.55 0.57 6.02
C ARG A 184 -23.79 0.07 4.60
N GLU A 185 -24.83 0.57 3.94
CA GLU A 185 -25.20 0.16 2.58
C GLU A 185 -24.10 0.49 1.56
N ALA A 186 -23.56 1.71 1.63
CA ALA A 186 -22.49 2.15 0.74
C ALA A 186 -21.19 1.37 0.99
N GLY A 187 -20.85 1.11 2.26
CA GLY A 187 -19.67 0.33 2.63
C GLY A 187 -19.72 -1.12 2.14
N LEU A 188 -20.86 -1.80 2.33
CA LEU A 188 -21.05 -3.16 1.83
C LEU A 188 -21.08 -3.23 0.29
N ALA A 189 -21.69 -2.23 -0.36
CA ALA A 189 -21.67 -2.12 -1.83
C ALA A 189 -20.25 -1.87 -2.38
N GLN A 190 -19.43 -1.08 -1.68
CA GLN A 190 -18.03 -0.87 -2.06
C GLN A 190 -17.22 -2.16 -1.98
N ALA A 191 -17.36 -2.94 -0.90
CA ALA A 191 -16.71 -4.25 -0.77
C ALA A 191 -17.11 -5.19 -1.92
N GLN A 192 -18.40 -5.21 -2.28
CA GLN A 192 -18.90 -5.97 -3.42
C GLN A 192 -18.27 -5.52 -4.76
N ARG A 193 -18.15 -4.20 -5.00
CA ARG A 193 -17.53 -3.66 -6.22
C ARG A 193 -16.05 -3.97 -6.32
N GLN A 194 -15.31 -3.89 -5.21
CA GLN A 194 -13.89 -4.23 -5.19
C GLN A 194 -13.68 -5.68 -5.63
N SER A 195 -14.49 -6.61 -5.11
CA SER A 195 -14.44 -8.02 -5.50
C SER A 195 -14.83 -8.24 -6.97
N ALA A 196 -15.90 -7.57 -7.45
CA ALA A 196 -16.35 -7.67 -8.84
C ALA A 196 -15.32 -7.13 -9.87
N SER A 197 -14.62 -6.05 -9.54
CA SER A 197 -13.67 -5.40 -10.45
C SER A 197 -12.45 -6.28 -10.78
N ALA A 198 -12.01 -7.11 -9.83
CA ALA A 198 -10.91 -8.05 -10.02
C ALA A 198 -11.24 -9.12 -11.08
N GLY A 199 -12.49 -9.59 -11.11
CA GLY A 199 -12.97 -10.54 -12.12
C GLY A 199 -12.99 -9.94 -13.53
N ALA A 200 -13.49 -8.71 -13.70
CA ALA A 200 -13.57 -8.06 -15.00
C ALA A 200 -12.18 -7.83 -15.64
N MET A 201 -11.20 -7.42 -14.85
CA MET A 201 -9.83 -7.18 -15.32
C MET A 201 -9.19 -8.46 -15.89
N SER A 202 -9.50 -9.62 -15.29
CA SER A 202 -8.95 -10.92 -15.71
C SER A 202 -9.37 -11.30 -17.13
N TRP A 203 -10.62 -11.04 -17.51
CA TRP A 203 -11.14 -11.28 -18.86
C TRP A 203 -10.45 -10.39 -19.91
N VAL A 204 -10.20 -9.13 -19.57
CA VAL A 204 -9.47 -8.19 -20.45
C VAL A 204 -8.04 -8.70 -20.68
N PHE A 205 -7.32 -9.10 -19.62
CA PHE A 205 -5.97 -9.66 -19.75
C PHE A 205 -5.95 -10.96 -20.55
N ALA A 206 -6.89 -11.87 -20.31
CA ALA A 206 -7.02 -13.11 -21.08
C ALA A 206 -7.23 -12.82 -22.58
N GLY A 207 -8.10 -11.86 -22.91
CA GLY A 207 -8.34 -11.42 -24.29
C GLY A 207 -7.09 -10.87 -24.96
N LEU A 208 -6.32 -10.03 -24.27
CA LEU A 208 -5.06 -9.48 -24.79
C LEU A 208 -4.01 -10.56 -25.04
N ILE A 209 -3.88 -11.53 -24.13
CA ILE A 209 -2.93 -12.65 -24.27
C ILE A 209 -3.32 -13.54 -25.46
N ALA A 210 -4.62 -13.86 -25.60
CA ALA A 210 -5.12 -14.64 -26.71
C ALA A 210 -4.90 -13.91 -28.06
N LEU A 211 -5.19 -12.59 -28.10
CA LEU A 211 -4.97 -11.76 -29.28
C LEU A 211 -3.49 -11.74 -29.69
N PHE A 212 -2.57 -11.62 -28.74
CA PHE A 212 -1.13 -11.68 -29.01
C PHE A 212 -0.72 -13.02 -29.62
N GLY A 213 -1.27 -14.13 -29.12
CA GLY A 213 -1.07 -15.47 -29.69
C GLY A 213 -1.54 -15.57 -31.15
N ILE A 214 -2.69 -14.96 -31.47
CA ILE A 214 -3.24 -14.91 -32.84
C ILE A 214 -2.34 -14.08 -33.76
N ILE A 215 -1.95 -12.87 -33.35
CA ILE A 215 -1.06 -11.99 -34.13
C ILE A 215 0.24 -12.72 -34.44
N LYS A 216 0.86 -13.36 -33.45
CA LYS A 216 2.11 -14.11 -33.65
C LYS A 216 1.94 -15.27 -34.63
N ARG A 217 0.81 -15.99 -34.55
CA ARG A 217 0.50 -17.07 -35.49
C ARG A 217 0.39 -16.55 -36.93
N VAL A 218 -0.32 -15.44 -37.14
CA VAL A 218 -0.47 -14.82 -38.46
C VAL A 218 0.89 -14.38 -39.01
N PHE A 219 1.72 -13.69 -38.21
CA PHE A 219 3.09 -13.30 -38.61
C PHE A 219 3.95 -14.53 -38.97
N THR A 220 3.89 -15.60 -38.18
CA THR A 220 4.66 -16.83 -38.45
C THR A 220 4.22 -17.50 -39.76
N VAL A 221 2.92 -17.48 -40.07
CA VAL A 221 2.38 -18.05 -41.32
C VAL A 221 2.71 -17.16 -42.53
N LEU A 222 2.68 -15.83 -42.37
CA LEU A 222 3.03 -14.89 -43.43
C LEU A 222 4.53 -14.95 -43.78
N MET A 223 5.42 -14.92 -42.78
CA MET A 223 6.86 -15.01 -43.03
C MET A 223 7.29 -16.33 -43.66
N ARG A 224 6.65 -17.46 -43.27
CA ARG A 224 6.89 -18.76 -43.91
C ARG A 224 6.47 -18.82 -45.38
N ARG A 225 5.57 -17.94 -45.85
CA ARG A 225 5.19 -17.87 -47.27
C ARG A 225 6.21 -17.13 -48.13
N GLU A 226 6.97 -16.21 -47.54
CA GLU A 226 8.01 -15.46 -48.26
C GLU A 226 9.29 -16.30 -48.42
N GLU A 227 9.67 -17.08 -47.41
CA GLU A 227 10.80 -18.01 -47.51
C GLU A 227 10.53 -19.21 -48.44
N GLY A 228 9.26 -19.58 -48.65
CA GLY A 228 8.85 -20.63 -49.58
C GLY A 228 8.79 -20.21 -51.06
N ARG A 229 9.04 -18.93 -51.36
CA ARG A 229 9.11 -18.40 -52.73
C ARG A 229 10.55 -18.07 -53.13
N GLY A 230 11.50 -18.88 -52.65
CA GLY A 230 12.85 -18.99 -53.20
C GLY A 230 12.85 -19.93 -54.40
N ASP A 231 13.41 -19.46 -55.52
CA ASP A 231 13.52 -20.15 -56.79
C ASP A 231 13.93 -21.64 -56.67
N PRO A 232 13.22 -22.57 -57.33
CA PRO A 232 13.72 -23.92 -57.54
C PRO A 232 14.79 -23.88 -58.65
N GLY A 233 16.00 -23.50 -58.30
CA GLY A 233 17.12 -23.61 -59.23
C GLY A 233 18.22 -22.62 -58.94
N LEU A 234 19.19 -23.05 -58.13
CA LEU A 234 20.63 -22.87 -58.38
C LEU A 234 21.38 -23.66 -57.31
N ALA A 235 21.57 -24.95 -57.59
CA ALA A 235 22.67 -25.71 -57.02
C ALA A 235 23.96 -25.09 -57.57
N THR A 236 24.52 -24.11 -56.87
CA THR A 236 25.84 -23.56 -57.20
C THR A 236 26.89 -24.22 -56.33
N ALA A 237 27.87 -24.78 -57.03
CA ALA A 237 28.98 -25.58 -56.53
C ALA A 237 29.75 -24.92 -55.39
N ALA A 238 30.16 -25.75 -54.44
CA ALA A 238 31.16 -25.43 -53.45
C ALA A 238 32.52 -25.14 -54.12
N GLY A 239 32.95 -23.88 -54.07
CA GLY A 239 34.33 -23.47 -54.32
C GLY A 239 35.01 -23.08 -53.00
N PRO A 240 36.31 -23.38 -52.81
CA PRO A 240 37.04 -23.05 -51.59
C PRO A 240 37.33 -21.54 -51.53
N ILE A 241 36.79 -20.85 -50.52
CA ILE A 241 37.00 -19.41 -50.34
C ILE A 241 38.28 -19.19 -49.53
N HIS A 242 39.26 -18.52 -50.14
CA HIS A 242 40.43 -17.96 -49.49
C HIS A 242 40.04 -16.90 -48.44
N ALA A 243 40.69 -16.97 -47.28
CA ALA A 243 40.53 -16.01 -46.19
C ALA A 243 41.03 -14.62 -46.60
N ALA A 244 40.14 -13.62 -46.55
CA ALA A 244 40.48 -12.21 -46.63
C ALA A 244 40.72 -11.62 -45.22
N PRO A 245 41.63 -10.65 -45.07
CA PRO A 245 41.99 -10.09 -43.77
C PRO A 245 40.85 -9.25 -43.17
N GLN A 246 40.58 -9.50 -41.89
CA GLN A 246 39.69 -8.71 -41.05
C GLN A 246 40.18 -7.26 -40.96
N GLN A 247 39.41 -6.32 -41.51
CA GLN A 247 39.52 -4.91 -41.16
C GLN A 247 38.58 -4.64 -39.98
N ALA A 248 39.15 -4.09 -38.91
CA ALA A 248 38.44 -3.72 -37.70
C ALA A 248 37.40 -2.62 -37.99
N PRO A 249 36.22 -2.66 -37.35
CA PRO A 249 35.19 -1.65 -37.53
C PRO A 249 35.64 -0.32 -36.91
N VAL A 250 35.94 0.66 -37.76
CA VAL A 250 36.09 2.05 -37.35
C VAL A 250 34.67 2.58 -37.10
N MET A 251 34.27 2.69 -35.82
CA MET A 251 33.05 3.39 -35.43
C MET A 251 33.21 4.88 -35.70
N SER A 252 32.82 5.32 -36.90
CA SER A 252 32.61 6.74 -37.19
C SER A 252 31.37 7.20 -36.42
N GLN A 253 31.56 7.72 -35.21
CA GLN A 253 30.51 8.41 -34.44
C GLN A 253 30.15 9.73 -35.15
N ASN A 254 29.38 9.65 -36.23
CA ASN A 254 28.78 10.82 -36.85
C ASN A 254 27.52 11.19 -36.04
N ILE A 255 27.73 11.79 -34.88
CA ILE A 255 26.67 12.29 -34.01
C ILE A 255 26.24 13.65 -34.58
N ALA A 256 24.99 13.75 -35.00
CA ALA A 256 24.44 15.00 -35.52
C ALA A 256 24.52 16.12 -34.45
N PRO A 257 25.00 17.33 -34.81
CA PRO A 257 25.04 18.48 -33.90
C PRO A 257 23.66 18.76 -33.31
N GLY A 258 23.56 18.86 -31.98
CA GLY A 258 22.30 19.15 -31.28
C GLY A 258 21.48 17.94 -30.83
N SER A 259 22.00 16.72 -31.04
CA SER A 259 21.38 15.51 -30.51
C SER A 259 21.30 15.51 -28.96
N PRO A 260 20.35 14.78 -28.36
CA PRO A 260 20.24 14.68 -26.90
C PRO A 260 21.52 14.19 -26.21
N ILE A 261 22.32 13.36 -26.89
CA ILE A 261 23.62 12.85 -26.40
C ILE A 261 24.64 14.00 -26.26
N ASP A 262 24.64 14.95 -27.19
CA ASP A 262 25.54 16.11 -27.19
C ASP A 262 25.28 17.02 -25.98
N ARG A 263 24.00 17.18 -25.59
CA ARG A 263 23.59 17.95 -24.41
C ARG A 263 24.03 17.30 -23.10
N ILE A 264 24.05 15.97 -23.03
CA ILE A 264 24.52 15.24 -21.84
C ILE A 264 26.04 15.40 -21.71
N ARG A 265 26.77 15.33 -22.82
CA ARG A 265 28.24 15.48 -22.84
C ARG A 265 28.68 16.90 -22.47
N ALA A 266 28.00 17.92 -22.99
CA ALA A 266 28.23 19.32 -22.61
C ALA A 266 27.97 19.56 -21.12
N ARG A 267 26.94 18.92 -20.56
CA ARG A 267 26.63 19.03 -19.12
C ARG A 267 27.69 18.34 -18.26
N GLN A 268 28.22 17.19 -18.69
CA GLN A 268 29.29 16.48 -17.98
C GLN A 268 30.64 17.23 -18.03
N ALA A 269 30.97 17.88 -19.16
CA ALA A 269 32.18 18.70 -19.27
C ALA A 269 32.15 19.92 -18.34
N GLY A 270 30.98 20.54 -18.14
CA GLY A 270 30.80 21.64 -17.18
C GLY A 270 30.99 21.23 -15.72
N TYR A 271 30.62 19.99 -15.36
CA TYR A 271 30.85 19.46 -14.01
C TYR A 271 32.31 19.11 -13.73
N ALA A 272 33.08 18.72 -14.76
CA ALA A 272 34.51 18.40 -14.60
C ALA A 272 35.40 19.66 -14.49
N ALA A 273 34.96 20.80 -15.04
CA ALA A 273 35.71 22.06 -14.99
C ALA A 273 35.42 22.91 -13.74
N GLY A 274 34.38 22.59 -12.96
CA GLY A 274 33.90 23.42 -11.84
C GLY A 274 34.17 22.90 -10.43
N SER A 275 34.85 21.76 -10.26
CA SER A 275 35.02 21.12 -8.94
C SER A 275 36.32 21.49 -8.19
N GLY A 276 37.02 22.53 -8.61
CA GLY A 276 38.27 22.95 -7.98
C GLY A 276 38.42 24.47 -7.89
N ALA A 277 37.77 25.11 -6.93
CA ALA A 277 38.33 26.23 -6.16
C ALA A 277 37.30 26.85 -5.19
N GLN A 278 37.78 27.14 -3.98
CA GLN A 278 37.34 28.18 -3.04
C GLN A 278 36.17 27.91 -2.07
N ALA A 279 36.53 27.37 -0.90
CA ALA A 279 36.36 28.13 0.35
C ALA A 279 37.61 29.05 0.52
N PRO A 280 37.60 30.21 1.23
CA PRO A 280 36.77 30.51 2.41
C PRO A 280 36.28 31.99 2.52
N GLY A 281 35.49 32.26 3.57
CA GLY A 281 35.47 33.58 4.23
C GLY A 281 34.24 34.45 3.96
N GLY A 282 33.44 34.67 5.01
CA GLY A 282 32.28 35.56 4.95
C GLY A 282 31.61 35.71 6.30
N SER A 283 32.34 36.25 7.28
CA SER A 283 31.78 36.85 8.49
C SER A 283 30.78 37.95 8.10
N GLY A 284 29.55 37.85 8.59
CA GLY A 284 28.50 38.84 8.33
C GLY A 284 27.34 38.68 9.30
N MET A 285 27.49 39.32 10.46
CA MET A 285 26.44 39.91 11.31
C MET A 285 25.02 39.92 10.72
N SER A 286 24.08 39.30 11.43
CA SER A 286 22.83 39.96 11.82
C SER A 286 22.24 39.31 13.07
N ARG A 287 22.38 40.06 14.18
CA ARG A 287 21.69 39.87 15.45
C ARG A 287 20.19 40.02 15.20
N HIS A 288 19.40 39.00 15.50
CA HIS A 288 18.02 39.21 15.91
C HIS A 288 17.86 38.79 17.38
N ALA A 289 17.32 39.75 18.13
CA ALA A 289 17.23 39.79 19.57
C ALA A 289 16.30 38.71 20.15
N PRO A 290 16.54 38.28 21.40
CA PRO A 290 15.57 37.52 22.16
C PRO A 290 14.44 38.45 22.62
N GLN A 291 13.19 38.18 22.21
CA GLN A 291 12.04 38.74 22.88
C GLN A 291 11.82 37.98 24.18
N THR A 292 12.29 38.59 25.27
CA THR A 292 11.81 38.40 26.63
C THR A 292 10.31 38.74 26.67
N ARG A 293 9.44 37.74 26.84
CA ARG A 293 8.07 37.97 27.32
C ARG A 293 8.02 37.56 28.78
N SER A 294 7.91 38.59 29.60
CA SER A 294 7.60 38.59 31.02
C SER A 294 6.31 37.80 31.32
N GLU A 295 6.51 36.70 32.03
CA GLU A 295 5.84 36.32 33.28
C GLU A 295 4.98 37.41 33.94
N PRO A 296 3.74 37.07 34.32
CA PRO A 296 3.16 37.55 35.56
C PRO A 296 2.96 36.39 36.54
N ASP A 297 3.49 36.61 37.73
CA ASP A 297 3.25 35.87 38.95
C ASP A 297 1.75 35.66 39.23
N ASP A 298 1.36 34.42 39.53
CA ASP A 298 0.16 34.14 40.34
C ASP A 298 0.56 33.26 41.53
N PRO A 299 0.48 33.78 42.78
CA PRO A 299 0.97 33.10 43.98
C PRO A 299 -0.17 32.54 44.84
N PHE A 300 -0.77 31.40 44.50
CA PHE A 300 -1.65 30.61 45.39
C PHE A 300 -1.73 29.18 44.82
N SER A 301 -1.72 28.07 45.55
CA SER A 301 -1.74 27.78 46.97
C SER A 301 -1.24 26.34 47.13
N SER A 302 -0.33 26.15 48.06
CA SER A 302 -0.02 24.88 48.71
C SER A 302 -1.27 24.14 49.20
N GLY A 303 -1.30 22.82 49.05
CA GLY A 303 -2.27 21.90 49.66
C GLY A 303 -1.85 20.44 49.51
N PRO A 304 -2.04 19.57 50.53
CA PRO A 304 -1.04 18.56 50.88
C PRO A 304 -1.26 17.14 50.35
N ILE A 305 -0.14 16.42 50.39
CA ILE A 305 0.06 14.98 50.32
C ILE A 305 -0.93 14.23 51.21
N ALA A 306 -1.70 13.30 50.62
CA ALA A 306 -2.41 12.25 51.34
C ALA A 306 -1.91 10.89 50.88
N SER A 307 -1.08 10.31 51.74
CA SER A 307 -0.70 8.92 51.81
C SER A 307 -1.90 7.99 52.08
N GLY A 308 -1.94 6.84 51.41
CA GLY A 308 -2.76 5.68 51.77
C GLY A 308 -2.70 4.66 50.62
N GLY A 309 -1.97 3.55 50.69
CA GLY A 309 -1.99 2.58 51.78
C GLY A 309 -3.14 1.61 51.57
N ARG A 310 -2.90 0.52 50.81
CA ARG A 310 -3.49 -0.81 51.04
C ARG A 310 -2.88 -1.88 50.12
N LEU A 311 -2.04 -2.72 50.73
CA LEU A 311 -2.00 -4.17 50.48
C LEU A 311 -3.44 -4.70 50.43
N TRP A 312 -3.73 -5.71 49.61
CA TRP A 312 -4.41 -6.96 50.04
C TRP A 312 -4.41 -8.02 48.90
N HIS A 313 -3.90 -9.19 49.27
CA HIS A 313 -4.26 -10.56 48.87
C HIS A 313 -4.29 -11.05 47.40
N ARG A 314 -3.31 -11.92 47.10
CA ARG A 314 -3.54 -13.22 46.41
C ARG A 314 -4.42 -14.15 47.26
N PRO A 315 -5.25 -14.98 46.62
CA PRO A 315 -5.09 -16.45 46.68
C PRO A 315 -5.22 -17.10 45.28
N ARG A 316 -4.28 -17.94 44.83
CA ARG A 316 -4.25 -19.43 44.91
C ARG A 316 -5.50 -20.17 44.37
N ARG A 317 -5.30 -20.78 43.19
CA ARG A 317 -5.69 -22.12 42.69
C ARG A 317 -7.03 -22.73 43.11
N THR A 318 -7.76 -23.23 42.11
CA THR A 318 -8.23 -24.62 42.06
C THR A 318 -8.39 -25.09 40.61
N THR A 319 -7.55 -26.05 40.24
CA THR A 319 -7.80 -27.10 39.25
C THR A 319 -8.97 -27.96 39.71
N THR A 320 -9.91 -28.28 38.81
CA THR A 320 -10.63 -29.56 38.84
C THR A 320 -11.00 -29.97 37.42
N ASN A 321 -10.90 -31.29 37.19
CA ASN A 321 -11.03 -32.06 35.96
C ASN A 321 -12.28 -31.79 35.13
#